data_AF-A0A6J0UWM4-F1
#
_entry.id   AF-A0A6J0UWM4-F1
#
_cell.length_a   1.000
_cell.length_b   1.000
_cell.length_c   1.000
_cell.angle_alpha   90.00
_cell.angle_beta   90.00
_cell.angle_gamma   90.00
#
_symmetry.space_group_name_H-M   'P 1'
#
loop_
_entity.id
_entity.type
_entity.pdbx_description
1 polymer ?
#
loop_
_entity_poly.entity_id
_entity_poly.type
_entity_poly.pdbx_seq_one_letter_code
_entity_poly.pdbx_strand_id
1 'polypeptide(L)'
;MTSVILNPDGSSTASRTYSYSSHPRPVPVRKRYRKSMLTKESPDGPVRYGNLMYDRRVVRGNTYAAHTLPWSPEPDPIEIQKQQEAHRKMLARRRAKEESEVHAPEVDDATRRADVQTELYLEEIADRVLEADMECQTDAFLGRKASPFFIPEKTGSDASTQIEEGELFDFDIEVKPVLEVLVGKTTEQALLEVAEEEEMATLRAHQAAYQELRNAEIAELHRLEERERRAKGEKVHRMEQQTATQENQSQVREKIAARAFALQYLSNLVPSVFSSLLNKGFFYDNVHREIEEQFLPYVMGNVEKKMEKRILGRIVTDCLTAGNQLS
;
A
#
# COMPACT_ATOMS: atom_id res chain seq x y z
N MET A 1 52.85 -12.80 28.99
CA MET A 1 52.39 -12.97 27.60
C MET A 1 51.41 -11.85 27.29
N THR A 2 51.87 -10.62 27.04
CA THR A 2 52.16 -10.06 25.71
C THR A 2 51.13 -10.44 24.64
N SER A 3 50.17 -9.55 24.37
CA SER A 3 50.07 -8.97 23.03
C SER A 3 49.42 -7.59 23.11
N VAL A 4 50.15 -6.63 22.57
CA VAL A 4 49.81 -5.24 22.33
C VAL A 4 49.20 -5.19 20.93
N ILE A 5 48.07 -4.50 20.77
CA ILE A 5 47.71 -3.85 19.50
C ILE A 5 47.23 -2.44 19.83
N LEU A 6 47.95 -1.47 19.27
CA LEU A 6 47.72 -0.02 19.32
C LEU A 6 46.61 0.40 18.34
N ASN A 7 45.99 1.53 18.67
CA ASN A 7 44.86 2.21 18.00
C ASN A 7 45.12 2.59 16.52
N PRO A 8 44.07 3.00 15.79
CA PRO A 8 43.98 4.43 15.55
C PRO A 8 42.57 5.01 15.70
N ASP A 9 42.54 6.27 16.15
CA ASP A 9 41.40 7.15 16.10
C ASP A 9 40.90 7.32 14.66
N GLY A 10 39.61 7.04 14.47
CA GLY A 10 38.90 7.25 13.22
C GLY A 10 37.46 7.65 13.53
N SER A 11 37.18 8.94 13.41
CA SER A 11 35.83 9.49 13.49
C SER A 11 34.96 8.91 12.37
N SER A 12 34.16 7.90 12.67
CA SER A 12 33.05 7.48 11.81
C SER A 12 31.76 7.45 12.63
N THR A 13 30.83 8.29 12.21
CA THR A 13 29.47 8.45 12.72
C THR A 13 28.81 7.13 13.10
N ALA A 14 28.69 6.88 14.39
CA ALA A 14 27.92 5.76 14.92
C ALA A 14 26.44 5.94 14.56
N SER A 15 25.93 5.06 13.68
CA SER A 15 24.51 4.76 13.58
C SER A 15 24.00 4.41 14.98
N ARG A 16 23.28 5.33 15.63
CA ARG A 16 22.58 5.08 16.89
C ARG A 16 21.44 4.09 16.61
N THR A 17 21.73 2.80 16.71
CA THR A 17 20.71 1.76 16.80
C THR A 17 19.96 1.96 18.11
N TYR A 18 18.70 2.40 18.02
CA TYR A 18 17.82 2.59 19.17
C TYR A 18 17.47 1.23 19.79
N SER A 19 18.07 0.91 20.94
CA SER A 19 17.71 -0.27 21.74
C SER A 19 16.70 0.14 22.81
N TYR A 20 15.49 -0.41 22.74
CA TYR A 20 14.43 -0.22 23.73
C TYR A 20 14.29 -1.48 24.58
N SER A 21 14.61 -1.39 25.88
CA SER A 21 14.36 -2.45 26.86
C SER A 21 13.47 -1.94 27.99
N SER A 22 12.26 -2.48 28.11
CA SER A 22 11.38 -2.24 29.25
C SER A 22 11.31 -3.48 30.14
N HIS A 23 11.53 -3.33 31.44
CA HIS A 23 11.34 -4.41 32.42
C HIS A 23 9.86 -4.82 32.47
N PRO A 24 9.53 -6.13 32.54
CA PRO A 24 8.15 -6.59 32.57
C PRO A 24 7.44 -6.03 33.82
N ARG A 25 6.38 -5.23 33.61
CA ARG A 25 5.52 -4.72 34.69
C ARG A 25 4.19 -5.47 34.68
N PRO A 26 3.72 -5.96 35.84
CA PRO A 26 2.42 -6.63 35.92
C PRO A 26 1.28 -5.65 35.61
N VAL A 27 0.28 -6.14 34.88
CA VAL A 27 -0.90 -5.36 34.48
C VAL A 27 -1.68 -4.95 35.74
N PRO A 28 -1.89 -3.64 36.01
CA PRO A 28 -2.67 -3.23 37.17
C PRO A 28 -4.13 -3.65 36.99
N VAL A 29 -4.63 -4.42 37.95
CA VAL A 29 -6.04 -4.85 38.03
C VAL A 29 -6.92 -3.60 38.11
N ARG A 30 -7.73 -3.36 37.07
CA ARG A 30 -8.72 -2.27 37.04
C ARG A 30 -9.72 -2.45 38.18
N LYS A 31 -9.70 -1.56 39.18
CA LYS A 31 -10.77 -1.47 40.18
C LYS A 31 -12.02 -0.87 39.53
N ARG A 32 -13.14 -1.58 39.63
CA ARG A 32 -14.44 -1.28 38.96
C ARG A 32 -15.22 -0.07 39.53
N TYR A 33 -14.63 0.79 40.34
CA TYR A 33 -15.33 1.96 40.88
C TYR A 33 -14.43 3.19 40.96
N ARG A 34 -14.93 4.31 40.42
CA ARG A 34 -14.27 5.62 40.40
C ARG A 34 -14.35 6.21 41.81
N LYS A 35 -13.25 6.16 42.59
CA LYS A 35 -13.16 6.94 43.84
C LYS A 35 -12.67 8.35 43.51
N SER A 36 -13.42 9.30 44.06
CA SER A 36 -13.21 10.74 44.07
C SER A 36 -11.75 11.14 44.34
N MET A 37 -11.30 12.17 43.62
CA MET A 37 -10.00 12.83 43.75
C MET A 37 -9.90 13.48 45.15
N LEU A 38 -9.18 12.82 46.06
CA LEU A 38 -8.50 13.50 47.15
C LEU A 38 -7.03 13.07 47.14
N THR A 39 -6.19 14.06 46.98
CA THR A 39 -4.73 14.07 47.05
C THR A 39 -4.18 13.13 48.13
N LYS A 40 -3.36 12.17 47.70
CA LYS A 40 -2.35 11.52 48.56
C LYS A 40 -1.02 11.56 47.83
N GLU A 41 -0.13 12.38 48.38
CA GLU A 41 1.28 12.42 48.08
C GLU A 41 1.88 11.03 48.37
N SER A 42 2.39 10.40 47.32
CA SER A 42 3.29 9.24 47.39
C SER A 42 4.64 9.74 46.84
N PRO A 43 5.80 9.19 47.28
CA PRO A 43 7.11 9.81 47.08
C PRO A 43 7.70 9.68 45.67
N ASP A 44 6.91 9.22 44.70
CA ASP A 44 7.25 9.27 43.28
C ASP A 44 6.35 10.30 42.60
N GLY A 45 6.96 11.39 42.13
CA GLY A 45 6.26 12.54 41.57
C GLY A 45 5.30 12.20 40.41
N PRO A 46 4.35 13.10 40.09
CA PRO A 46 3.37 12.84 39.05
C PRO A 46 4.09 12.69 37.71
N VAL A 47 3.96 11.51 37.09
CA VAL A 47 4.43 11.24 35.74
C VAL A 47 3.74 12.24 34.81
N ARG A 48 4.47 13.29 34.40
CA ARG A 48 4.04 14.20 33.35
C ARG A 48 4.12 13.44 32.04
N TYR A 49 3.03 12.78 31.66
CA TYR A 49 2.88 12.26 30.30
C TYR A 49 2.93 13.46 29.36
N GLY A 50 4.00 13.55 28.57
CA GLY A 50 4.09 14.55 27.50
C GLY A 50 2.95 14.30 26.53
N ASN A 51 2.14 15.33 26.26
CA ASN A 51 1.07 15.22 25.29
C ASN A 51 1.66 14.83 23.92
N LEU A 52 1.31 13.63 23.44
CA LEU A 52 1.70 13.11 22.12
C LEU A 52 1.25 14.03 20.97
N MET A 53 0.31 14.94 21.24
CA MET A 53 -0.14 16.00 20.33
C MET A 53 0.84 17.17 20.14
N TYR A 54 1.90 17.26 20.96
CA TYR A 54 2.96 18.26 20.79
C TYR A 54 4.36 17.63 20.66
N ASP A 55 4.45 16.31 20.70
CA ASP A 55 5.72 15.62 20.49
C ASP A 55 6.15 15.73 19.04
N ARG A 56 7.34 16.30 18.80
CA ARG A 56 7.93 16.49 17.47
C ARG A 56 8.34 15.17 16.82
N ARG A 57 8.47 14.09 17.60
CA ARG A 57 8.77 12.73 17.09
C ARG A 57 7.54 12.04 16.50
N VAL A 58 6.35 12.52 16.85
CA VAL A 58 5.08 11.96 16.38
C VAL A 58 4.68 12.71 15.13
N VAL A 59 5.00 12.13 13.97
CA VAL A 59 4.59 12.65 12.67
C VAL A 59 3.08 12.43 12.52
N ARG A 60 2.33 13.53 12.43
CA ARG A 60 0.87 13.50 12.24
C ARG A 60 0.58 13.70 10.76
N GLY A 61 0.21 12.62 10.07
CA GLY A 61 -0.04 12.64 8.63
C GLY A 61 0.24 11.29 7.98
N ASN A 62 -0.06 11.19 6.69
CA ASN A 62 0.17 9.98 5.90
C ASN A 62 1.68 9.76 5.68
N THR A 63 2.22 8.62 6.10
CA THR A 63 3.67 8.32 6.07
C THR A 63 4.23 8.05 4.66
N TYR A 64 3.36 7.96 3.65
CA TYR A 64 3.74 7.73 2.25
C TYR A 64 4.32 8.97 1.53
N ALA A 65 4.22 10.16 2.13
CA ALA A 65 4.75 11.41 1.54
C ALA A 65 6.01 11.93 2.28
N ALA A 66 6.71 11.06 3.02
CA ALA A 66 8.00 11.41 3.62
C ALA A 66 9.09 11.46 2.53
N HIS A 67 9.18 12.64 1.91
CA HIS A 67 10.29 13.23 1.19
C HIS A 67 11.51 12.32 0.93
N THR A 68 11.67 11.93 -0.33
CA THR A 68 12.98 11.68 -0.95
C THR A 68 13.86 12.90 -0.74
N LEU A 69 15.00 12.78 -0.03
CA LEU A 69 16.00 13.84 0.02
C LEU A 69 16.49 14.14 -1.41
N PRO A 70 16.39 15.39 -1.91
CA PRO A 70 17.07 15.78 -3.14
C PRO A 70 18.58 15.79 -2.89
N TRP A 71 19.33 15.22 -3.83
CA TRP A 71 20.80 15.19 -3.84
C TRP A 71 21.43 16.53 -4.30
N SER A 72 20.68 17.63 -4.37
CA SER A 72 21.21 18.92 -4.82
C SER A 72 21.05 20.01 -3.75
N PRO A 73 22.08 20.84 -3.49
CA PRO A 73 21.99 21.96 -2.55
C PRO A 73 21.20 23.17 -3.08
N GLU A 74 20.62 23.09 -4.29
CA GLU A 74 19.75 24.13 -4.83
C GLU A 74 18.28 23.90 -4.40
N PRO A 75 17.64 24.88 -3.73
CA PRO A 75 16.23 24.78 -3.39
C PRO A 75 15.36 24.87 -4.64
N ASP A 76 14.37 23.96 -4.75
CA ASP A 76 13.42 23.92 -5.86
C ASP A 76 12.69 25.28 -6.00
N PRO A 77 12.55 25.82 -7.22
CA PRO A 77 11.98 27.16 -7.45
C PRO A 77 10.53 27.29 -6.93
N ILE A 78 9.82 26.17 -6.81
CA ILE A 78 8.44 26.09 -6.31
C ILE A 78 8.39 26.27 -4.78
N GLU A 79 9.38 25.74 -4.04
CA GLU A 79 9.45 25.95 -2.59
C GLU A 79 9.84 27.39 -2.23
N ILE A 80 10.71 28.00 -3.03
CA ILE A 80 11.09 29.42 -2.88
C ILE A 80 9.88 30.32 -3.09
N GLN A 81 9.07 30.09 -4.13
CA GLN A 81 7.83 30.84 -4.36
C GLN A 81 6.84 30.69 -3.19
N LYS A 82 6.66 29.47 -2.68
CA LYS A 82 5.77 29.20 -1.54
C LYS A 82 6.23 29.89 -0.25
N GLN A 83 7.54 29.95 -0.01
CA GLN A 83 8.12 30.68 1.13
C GLN A 83 7.96 32.20 0.98
N GLN A 84 8.15 32.75 -0.22
CA GLN A 84 7.94 34.18 -0.50
C GLN A 84 6.47 34.58 -0.35
N GLU A 85 5.55 33.73 -0.81
CA GLU A 85 4.11 33.96 -0.66
C GLU A 85 3.67 33.90 0.81
N ALA A 86 4.17 32.92 1.57
CA ALA A 86 3.91 32.81 3.01
C ALA A 86 4.44 34.03 3.78
N HIS A 87 5.64 34.53 3.42
CA HIS A 87 6.21 35.75 3.98
C HIS A 87 5.38 36.99 3.64
N ARG A 88 4.90 37.11 2.40
CA ARG A 88 4.00 38.20 1.96
C ARG A 88 2.68 38.20 2.73
N LYS A 89 2.10 37.02 2.93
CA LYS A 89 0.85 36.84 3.70
C LYS A 89 1.03 37.17 5.18
N MET A 90 2.17 36.84 5.77
CA MET A 90 2.50 37.19 7.15
C MET A 90 2.60 38.72 7.33
N LEU A 91 3.30 39.41 6.42
CA LEU A 91 3.43 40.87 6.45
C LEU A 91 2.08 41.58 6.25
N ALA A 92 1.25 41.10 5.33
CA ALA A 92 -0.10 41.62 5.14
C ALA A 92 -0.97 41.48 6.39
N ARG A 93 -0.87 40.33 7.08
CA ARG A 93 -1.60 40.10 8.34
C ARG A 93 -1.10 41.00 9.48
N ARG A 94 0.20 41.34 9.50
CA ARG A 94 0.74 42.30 10.48
C ARG A 94 0.21 43.71 10.23
N ARG A 95 0.22 44.17 8.98
CA ARG A 95 -0.34 45.48 8.60
C ARG A 95 -1.83 45.59 8.87
N ALA A 96 -2.62 44.58 8.50
CA ALA A 96 -4.05 44.55 8.80
C ALA A 96 -4.35 44.57 10.31
N LYS A 97 -3.46 43.99 11.13
CA LYS A 97 -3.59 44.02 12.60
C LYS A 97 -3.26 45.41 13.16
N GLU A 98 -2.20 46.05 12.66
CA GLU A 98 -1.82 47.43 12.97
C GLU A 98 -2.91 48.44 12.53
N GLU A 99 -3.58 48.21 11.39
CA GLU A 99 -4.70 49.05 10.90
C GLU A 99 -6.02 48.81 11.65
N SER A 100 -6.22 47.62 12.23
CA SER A 100 -7.41 47.30 13.02
C SER A 100 -7.34 47.76 14.49
N GLU A 101 -6.17 48.19 14.96
CA GLU A 101 -6.02 48.83 16.28
C GLU A 101 -6.53 50.28 16.20
N VAL A 102 -7.85 50.43 16.22
CA VAL A 102 -8.52 51.71 16.42
C VAL A 102 -8.14 52.22 17.81
N HIS A 103 -7.34 53.29 17.86
CA HIS A 103 -7.05 54.02 19.09
C HIS A 103 -8.35 54.68 19.57
N ALA A 104 -8.89 54.22 20.69
CA ALA A 104 -9.96 54.94 21.37
C ALA A 104 -9.42 56.32 21.81
N PRO A 105 -10.19 57.41 21.66
CA PRO A 105 -9.74 58.72 22.13
C PRO A 105 -9.52 58.66 23.64
N GLU A 106 -8.33 59.03 24.08
CA GLU A 106 -7.99 59.12 25.49
C GLU A 106 -8.83 60.25 26.10
N VAL A 107 -9.71 59.91 27.04
CA VAL A 107 -10.59 60.87 27.71
C VAL A 107 -9.77 61.57 28.78
N ASP A 108 -9.27 62.74 28.45
CA ASP A 108 -8.72 63.66 29.44
C ASP A 108 -9.86 64.19 30.33
N ASP A 109 -9.68 63.99 31.63
CA ASP A 109 -10.42 64.59 32.75
C ASP A 109 -11.84 64.06 33.06
N ALA A 110 -11.87 63.01 33.90
CA ALA A 110 -13.08 62.49 34.55
C ALA A 110 -13.61 63.37 35.72
N THR A 111 -13.60 64.70 35.60
CA THR A 111 -13.96 65.59 36.73
C THR A 111 -14.80 66.80 36.36
N ARG A 112 -15.84 66.63 35.53
CA ARG A 112 -16.96 67.60 35.46
C ARG A 112 -18.29 66.89 35.28
N ARG A 113 -18.89 66.48 36.41
CA ARG A 113 -20.34 66.24 36.48
C ARG A 113 -20.93 67.51 37.10
N ALA A 114 -21.70 68.26 36.32
CA ALA A 114 -22.49 69.37 36.83
C ALA A 114 -23.86 68.82 37.23
N ASP A 115 -24.20 68.91 38.51
CA ASP A 115 -25.51 68.49 39.00
C ASP A 115 -26.54 69.55 38.58
N VAL A 116 -27.48 69.14 37.71
CA VAL A 116 -28.60 69.97 37.28
C VAL A 116 -29.66 69.94 38.38
N GLN A 117 -30.12 71.11 38.80
CA GLN A 117 -31.05 71.27 39.92
C GLN A 117 -32.45 70.75 39.52
N THR A 118 -32.79 69.53 39.95
CA THR A 118 -34.08 68.87 39.65
C THR A 118 -35.09 69.00 40.80
N GLU A 119 -34.96 70.01 41.65
CA GLU A 119 -35.87 70.24 42.78
C GLU A 119 -37.11 71.03 42.33
N LEU A 120 -38.28 70.64 42.83
CA LEU A 120 -39.56 71.24 42.49
C LEU A 120 -39.69 72.63 43.17
N TYR A 121 -39.41 73.70 42.43
CA TYR A 121 -39.59 75.08 42.92
C TYR A 121 -41.04 75.52 42.69
N LEU A 122 -41.84 75.63 43.75
CA LEU A 122 -43.21 76.16 43.72
C LEU A 122 -43.26 77.50 44.45
N GLU A 123 -43.68 78.55 43.77
CA GLU A 123 -43.99 79.85 44.38
C GLU A 123 -45.46 79.86 44.84
N GLU A 124 -45.71 80.14 46.12
CA GLU A 124 -47.06 80.38 46.63
C GLU A 124 -47.54 81.78 46.23
N ILE A 125 -48.58 81.85 45.40
CA ILE A 125 -49.28 83.10 45.09
C ILE A 125 -50.21 83.43 46.25
N ALA A 126 -49.82 84.39 47.08
CA ALA A 126 -50.54 84.77 48.30
C ALA A 126 -51.58 85.89 48.09
N ASP A 127 -52.34 85.87 46.99
CA ASP A 127 -53.39 86.87 46.75
C ASP A 127 -54.79 86.25 46.93
N ARG A 128 -55.46 86.61 48.02
CA ARG A 128 -56.83 86.17 48.31
C ARG A 128 -57.78 87.09 47.55
N VAL A 129 -58.53 86.53 46.60
CA VAL A 129 -59.63 87.24 45.93
C VAL A 129 -60.71 87.56 46.97
N LEU A 130 -61.14 88.82 47.03
CA LEU A 130 -62.20 89.28 47.95
C LEU A 130 -63.53 88.60 47.59
N GLU A 131 -64.02 87.75 48.49
CA GLU A 131 -65.36 87.17 48.41
C GLU A 131 -66.39 88.22 48.84
N ALA A 132 -67.22 88.65 47.91
CA ALA A 132 -68.34 89.55 48.17
C ALA A 132 -69.63 88.73 48.26
N ASP A 133 -70.17 88.59 49.46
CA ASP A 133 -71.46 87.93 49.69
C ASP A 133 -72.60 88.83 49.18
N MET A 134 -73.22 88.42 48.08
CA MET A 134 -74.45 89.04 47.58
C MET A 134 -75.63 88.13 47.91
N GLU A 135 -76.45 88.54 48.88
CA GLU A 135 -77.73 87.90 49.15
C GLU A 135 -78.77 88.37 48.13
N CYS A 136 -79.25 87.46 47.27
CA CYS A 136 -80.32 87.74 46.32
C CYS A 136 -81.58 86.93 46.67
N GLN A 137 -82.68 87.66 46.80
CA GLN A 137 -84.05 87.20 47.02
C GLN A 137 -84.49 86.16 45.98
N THR A 138 -84.86 84.97 46.44
CA THR A 138 -85.32 83.84 45.62
C THR A 138 -86.76 84.06 45.12
N ASP A 139 -86.93 84.22 43.82
CA ASP A 139 -88.21 83.99 43.14
C ASP A 139 -88.31 82.51 42.71
N ALA A 140 -89.53 81.97 42.66
CA ALA A 140 -89.76 80.55 42.39
C ALA A 140 -89.37 80.18 40.95
N PHE A 141 -88.30 79.42 40.79
CA PHE A 141 -87.67 79.09 39.51
C PHE A 141 -88.58 78.19 38.64
N LEU A 142 -89.36 78.79 37.73
CA LEU A 142 -89.94 78.08 36.58
C LEU A 142 -88.79 77.73 35.62
N GLY A 143 -88.46 76.45 35.49
CA GLY A 143 -87.34 75.98 34.67
C GLY A 143 -87.40 76.50 33.24
N ARG A 144 -86.50 77.44 32.91
CA ARG A 144 -86.25 77.89 31.54
C ARG A 144 -85.84 76.67 30.71
N LYS A 145 -86.50 76.42 29.57
CA LYS A 145 -86.04 75.40 28.61
C LYS A 145 -84.57 75.67 28.29
N ALA A 146 -83.74 74.63 28.23
CA ALA A 146 -82.31 74.76 27.95
C ALA A 146 -82.10 75.67 26.73
N SER A 147 -81.34 76.75 26.90
CA SER A 147 -80.98 77.62 25.79
C SER A 147 -80.27 76.77 24.74
N PRO A 148 -80.65 76.84 23.46
CA PRO A 148 -79.97 76.07 22.42
C PRO A 148 -78.48 76.40 22.45
N PHE A 149 -77.64 75.37 22.38
CA PHE A 149 -76.19 75.55 22.31
C PHE A 149 -75.86 76.41 21.09
N PHE A 150 -75.14 77.52 21.32
CA PHE A 150 -74.59 78.31 20.23
C PHE A 150 -73.45 77.52 19.58
N ILE A 151 -73.69 77.03 18.36
CA ILE A 151 -72.67 76.43 17.51
C ILE A 151 -72.22 77.55 16.56
N PRO A 152 -71.00 78.09 16.70
CA PRO A 152 -70.49 79.08 15.75
C PRO A 152 -70.48 78.50 14.34
N GLU A 153 -70.86 79.29 13.33
CA GLU A 153 -70.65 78.89 11.94
C GLU A 153 -69.14 78.72 11.70
N LYS A 154 -68.75 77.60 11.09
CA LYS A 154 -67.35 77.36 10.70
C LYS A 154 -66.90 78.49 9.78
N THR A 155 -66.09 79.40 10.31
CA THR A 155 -65.51 80.51 9.55
C THR A 155 -64.08 80.12 9.20
N GLY A 156 -63.93 79.56 8.00
CA GLY A 156 -62.67 79.12 7.42
C GLY A 156 -62.94 78.48 6.06
N SER A 157 -62.04 78.66 5.08
CA SER A 157 -62.12 77.95 3.82
C SER A 157 -61.57 76.54 4.00
N ASP A 158 -62.41 75.51 3.87
CA ASP A 158 -61.96 74.13 3.86
C ASP A 158 -61.13 73.86 2.58
N ALA A 159 -59.90 73.38 2.74
CA ALA A 159 -59.02 72.99 1.63
C ALA A 159 -58.53 71.55 1.86
N SER A 160 -58.74 70.68 0.87
CA SER A 160 -58.17 69.34 0.83
C SER A 160 -57.00 69.33 -0.14
N THR A 161 -55.86 68.79 0.29
CA THR A 161 -54.75 68.46 -0.60
C THR A 161 -54.68 66.94 -0.71
N GLN A 162 -54.73 66.42 -1.92
CA GLN A 162 -54.59 65.00 -2.22
C GLN A 162 -53.50 64.85 -3.28
N ILE A 163 -52.60 63.90 -3.05
CA ILE A 163 -51.58 63.51 -4.01
C ILE A 163 -52.17 62.39 -4.87
N GLU A 164 -52.16 62.58 -6.18
CA GLU A 164 -52.71 61.59 -7.11
C GLU A 164 -51.67 60.50 -7.45
N GLU A 165 -52.14 59.35 -7.92
CA GLU A 165 -51.27 58.24 -8.30
C GLU A 165 -50.29 58.68 -9.40
N GLY A 166 -48.99 58.61 -9.10
CA GLY A 166 -47.91 58.97 -10.02
C GLY A 166 -47.35 60.39 -9.89
N GLU A 167 -47.92 61.25 -9.05
CA GLU A 167 -47.43 62.64 -8.86
C GLU A 167 -46.05 62.71 -8.18
N LEU A 168 -45.71 61.72 -7.36
CA LEU A 168 -44.43 61.62 -6.63
C LEU A 168 -43.45 60.60 -7.23
N PHE A 169 -43.78 59.99 -8.37
CA PHE A 169 -42.95 58.95 -8.96
C PHE A 169 -41.72 59.55 -9.65
N ASP A 170 -40.53 59.21 -9.15
CA ASP A 170 -39.25 59.52 -9.80
C ASP A 170 -38.66 58.24 -10.41
N PHE A 171 -38.69 58.16 -11.74
CA PHE A 171 -38.18 57.02 -12.48
C PHE A 171 -36.71 56.74 -12.18
N ASP A 172 -35.87 57.77 -12.05
CA ASP A 172 -34.43 57.61 -11.88
C ASP A 172 -34.06 57.05 -10.50
N ILE A 173 -34.97 57.15 -9.52
CA ILE A 173 -34.81 56.54 -8.19
C ILE A 173 -35.39 55.13 -8.20
N GLU A 174 -36.60 54.96 -8.73
CA GLU A 174 -37.34 53.70 -8.63
C GLU A 174 -36.81 52.60 -9.57
N VAL A 175 -36.15 52.96 -10.68
CA VAL A 175 -35.58 51.97 -11.62
C VAL A 175 -34.26 51.37 -11.13
N LYS A 176 -33.53 52.06 -10.23
CA LYS A 176 -32.23 51.63 -9.72
C LYS A 176 -32.23 50.22 -9.12
N PRO A 177 -33.13 49.84 -8.17
CA PRO A 177 -33.14 48.49 -7.61
C PRO A 177 -33.44 47.41 -8.66
N VAL A 178 -34.27 47.73 -9.66
CA VAL A 178 -34.59 46.80 -10.75
C VAL A 178 -33.36 46.56 -11.63
N LEU A 179 -32.66 47.63 -12.02
CA LEU A 179 -31.44 47.54 -12.82
C LEU A 179 -30.30 46.87 -12.05
N GLU A 180 -30.13 47.18 -10.76
CA GLU A 180 -29.11 46.56 -9.92
C GLU A 180 -29.30 45.04 -9.86
N VAL A 181 -30.53 44.57 -9.66
CA VAL A 181 -30.82 43.13 -9.65
C VAL A 181 -30.62 42.50 -11.02
N LEU A 182 -31.04 43.17 -12.10
CA LEU A 182 -30.88 42.63 -13.46
C LEU A 182 -29.41 42.54 -13.86
N VAL A 183 -28.63 43.59 -13.65
CA VAL A 183 -27.19 43.61 -13.95
C VAL A 183 -26.44 42.67 -13.03
N GLY A 184 -26.76 42.65 -11.74
CA GLY A 184 -26.17 41.73 -10.77
C GLY A 184 -26.38 40.27 -11.16
N LYS A 185 -27.63 39.86 -11.43
CA LYS A 185 -27.94 38.48 -11.83
C LYS A 185 -27.32 38.09 -13.17
N THR A 186 -27.36 38.98 -14.16
CA THR A 186 -26.79 38.67 -15.49
C THR A 186 -25.27 38.53 -15.43
N THR A 187 -24.59 39.39 -14.65
CA THR A 187 -23.13 39.29 -14.47
C THR A 187 -22.73 38.09 -13.63
N GLU A 188 -23.46 37.78 -12.55
CA GLU A 188 -23.22 36.60 -11.72
C GLU A 188 -23.43 35.31 -12.52
N GLN A 189 -24.53 35.21 -13.27
CA GLN A 189 -24.80 34.06 -14.12
C GLN A 189 -23.71 33.89 -15.19
N ALA A 190 -23.32 34.96 -15.89
CA ALA A 190 -22.26 34.89 -16.89
C ALA A 190 -20.91 34.45 -16.30
N LEU A 191 -20.58 34.90 -15.09
CA LEU A 191 -19.33 34.51 -14.42
C LEU A 191 -19.34 33.04 -14.00
N LEU A 192 -20.48 32.52 -13.54
CA LEU A 192 -20.63 31.10 -13.21
C LEU A 192 -20.52 30.23 -14.45
N GLU A 193 -21.19 30.60 -15.54
CA GLU A 193 -21.14 29.86 -16.81
C GLU A 193 -19.70 29.77 -17.35
N VAL A 194 -18.97 30.89 -17.36
CA VAL A 194 -17.56 30.90 -17.81
C VAL A 194 -16.67 30.05 -16.90
N ALA A 195 -16.85 30.12 -15.58
CA ALA A 195 -16.08 29.31 -14.65
C ALA A 195 -16.35 27.79 -14.84
N GLU A 196 -17.60 27.42 -15.05
CA GLU A 196 -17.99 26.04 -15.35
C GLU A 196 -17.41 25.56 -16.70
N GLU A 197 -17.43 26.39 -17.74
CA GLU A 197 -16.84 26.06 -19.04
C GLU A 197 -15.33 25.83 -18.94
N GLU A 198 -14.61 26.67 -18.20
CA GLU A 198 -13.18 26.51 -17.97
C GLU A 198 -12.89 25.22 -17.19
N GLU A 199 -13.63 24.94 -16.11
CA GLU A 199 -13.49 23.70 -15.34
C GLU A 199 -13.74 22.47 -16.23
N MET A 200 -14.81 22.48 -17.01
CA MET A 200 -15.12 21.39 -17.94
C MET A 200 -14.05 21.21 -19.01
N ALA A 201 -13.44 22.29 -19.50
CA ALA A 201 -12.32 22.22 -20.44
C ALA A 201 -11.08 21.58 -19.78
N THR A 202 -10.73 21.97 -18.55
CA THR A 202 -9.60 21.37 -17.82
C THR A 202 -9.82 19.87 -17.55
N LEU A 203 -11.01 19.47 -17.11
CA LEU A 203 -11.34 18.07 -16.86
C LEU A 203 -11.27 17.23 -18.14
N ARG A 204 -11.77 17.75 -19.27
CA ARG A 204 -11.67 17.08 -20.57
C ARG A 204 -10.22 16.92 -21.02
N ALA A 205 -9.39 17.96 -20.85
CA ALA A 205 -7.97 17.88 -21.17
C ALA A 205 -7.25 16.83 -20.32
N HIS A 206 -7.52 16.79 -19.02
CA HIS A 206 -6.99 15.76 -18.11
C HIS A 206 -7.46 14.36 -18.49
N GLN A 207 -8.74 14.18 -18.81
CA GLN A 207 -9.29 12.90 -19.23
C GLN A 207 -8.65 12.42 -20.53
N ALA A 208 -8.47 13.30 -21.52
CA ALA A 208 -7.83 12.97 -22.79
C ALA A 208 -6.37 12.54 -22.59
N ALA A 209 -5.60 13.30 -21.80
CA ALA A 209 -4.21 12.97 -21.49
C ALA A 209 -4.09 11.62 -20.74
N TYR A 210 -5.00 11.35 -19.79
CA TYR A 210 -5.02 10.07 -19.08
C TYR A 210 -5.38 8.91 -20.02
N GLN A 211 -6.34 9.10 -20.92
CA GLN A 211 -6.72 8.08 -21.90
C GLN A 211 -5.58 7.79 -22.87
N GLU A 212 -4.87 8.80 -23.35
CA GLU A 212 -3.70 8.63 -24.21
C GLU A 212 -2.62 7.79 -23.52
N LEU A 213 -2.26 8.15 -22.28
CA LEU A 213 -1.28 7.41 -21.49
C LEU A 213 -1.73 5.96 -21.27
N ARG A 214 -2.99 5.76 -20.85
CA ARG A 214 -3.55 4.42 -20.62
C ARG A 214 -3.56 3.56 -21.88
N ASN A 215 -3.89 4.15 -23.02
CA ASN A 215 -3.88 3.44 -24.31
C ASN A 215 -2.46 3.05 -24.72
N ALA A 216 -1.47 3.92 -24.49
CA ALA A 216 -0.06 3.61 -24.72
C ALA A 216 0.44 2.49 -23.80
N GLU A 217 0.07 2.52 -22.52
CA GLU A 217 0.40 1.46 -21.55
C GLU A 217 -0.20 0.11 -21.96
N ILE A 218 -1.48 0.07 -22.36
CA ILE A 218 -2.14 -1.15 -22.82
C ILE A 218 -1.46 -1.71 -24.08
N ALA A 219 -1.07 -0.84 -25.02
CA ALA A 219 -0.37 -1.25 -26.23
C ALA A 219 1.01 -1.86 -25.92
N GLU A 220 1.77 -1.29 -24.99
CA GLU A 220 3.05 -1.85 -24.53
C GLU A 220 2.87 -3.17 -23.77
N LEU A 221 1.84 -3.29 -22.93
CA LEU A 221 1.51 -4.55 -22.25
C LEU A 221 1.23 -5.67 -23.25
N HIS A 222 0.37 -5.43 -24.25
CA HIS A 222 0.09 -6.41 -25.29
C HIS A 222 1.36 -6.82 -26.05
N ARG A 223 2.23 -5.86 -26.39
CA ARG A 223 3.52 -6.12 -27.04
C ARG A 223 4.42 -7.02 -26.19
N LEU A 224 4.49 -6.77 -24.89
CA LEU A 224 5.29 -7.57 -23.95
C LEU A 224 4.70 -8.98 -23.76
N GLU A 225 3.38 -9.08 -23.62
CA GLU A 225 2.68 -10.36 -23.47
C GLU A 225 2.89 -11.25 -24.69
N GLU A 226 2.77 -10.72 -25.90
CA GLU A 226 3.05 -11.49 -27.13
C GLU A 226 4.49 -11.98 -27.20
N ARG A 227 5.46 -11.15 -26.78
CA ARG A 227 6.87 -11.54 -26.73
C ARG A 227 7.08 -12.65 -25.71
N GLU A 228 6.46 -12.55 -24.54
CA GLU A 228 6.52 -13.57 -23.50
C GLU A 228 5.85 -14.87 -23.96
N ARG A 229 4.70 -14.79 -24.64
CA ARG A 229 4.01 -15.96 -25.22
C ARG A 229 4.92 -16.70 -26.20
N ARG A 230 5.59 -15.97 -27.10
CA ARG A 230 6.57 -16.53 -28.05
C ARG A 230 7.75 -17.18 -27.33
N ALA A 231 8.35 -16.51 -26.36
CA ALA A 231 9.48 -17.03 -25.61
C ALA A 231 9.12 -18.28 -24.78
N LYS A 232 7.93 -18.29 -24.14
CA LYS A 232 7.40 -19.45 -23.42
C LYS A 232 7.17 -20.62 -24.36
N GLY A 233 6.54 -20.38 -25.52
CA GLY A 233 6.32 -21.41 -26.54
C GLY A 233 7.62 -22.04 -27.02
N GLU A 234 8.63 -21.22 -27.34
CA GLU A 234 9.94 -21.72 -27.75
C GLU A 234 10.63 -22.50 -26.63
N LYS A 235 10.56 -22.02 -25.37
CA LYS A 235 11.11 -22.73 -24.21
C LYS A 235 10.48 -24.11 -24.04
N VAL A 236 9.16 -24.21 -24.16
CA VAL A 236 8.44 -25.49 -24.07
C VAL A 236 8.90 -26.44 -25.16
N HIS A 237 8.95 -26.00 -26.42
CA HIS A 237 9.43 -26.84 -27.51
C HIS A 237 10.89 -27.29 -27.34
N ARG A 238 11.78 -26.41 -26.85
CA ARG A 238 13.16 -26.81 -26.55
C ARG A 238 13.24 -27.85 -25.42
N MET A 239 12.40 -27.72 -24.39
CA MET A 239 12.34 -28.70 -23.30
C MET A 239 11.87 -30.06 -23.83
N GLU A 240 10.80 -30.10 -24.63
CA GLU A 240 10.30 -31.34 -25.25
C GLU A 240 11.34 -32.03 -26.14
N GLN A 241 12.10 -31.25 -26.92
CA GLN A 241 13.18 -31.79 -27.74
C GLN A 241 14.32 -32.37 -26.89
N GLN A 242 14.67 -31.69 -25.79
CA GLN A 242 15.72 -32.17 -24.87
C GLN A 242 15.29 -33.43 -24.14
N THR A 243 14.05 -33.50 -23.65
CA THR A 243 13.54 -34.70 -22.98
C THR A 243 13.50 -35.89 -23.94
N ALA A 244 12.99 -35.71 -25.17
CA ALA A 244 12.99 -36.76 -26.18
C ALA A 244 14.41 -37.22 -26.55
N THR A 245 15.35 -36.27 -26.67
CA THR A 245 16.76 -36.61 -26.92
C THR A 245 17.37 -37.38 -25.75
N GLN A 246 17.06 -36.99 -24.51
CA GLN A 246 17.55 -37.65 -23.30
C GLN A 246 17.01 -39.09 -23.17
N GLU A 247 15.73 -39.31 -23.46
CA GLU A 247 15.11 -40.64 -23.49
C GLU A 247 15.75 -41.53 -24.56
N ASN A 248 15.97 -41.01 -25.76
CA ASN A 248 16.66 -41.75 -26.81
C ASN A 248 18.11 -42.08 -26.40
N GLN A 249 18.81 -41.13 -25.77
CA GLN A 249 20.16 -41.36 -25.27
C GLN A 249 20.20 -42.41 -24.14
N SER A 250 19.23 -42.42 -23.22
CA SER A 250 19.20 -43.42 -22.15
C SER A 250 19.00 -44.82 -22.71
N GLN A 251 18.08 -44.99 -23.66
CA GLN A 251 17.86 -46.26 -24.35
C GLN A 251 19.10 -46.73 -25.13
N VAL A 252 19.77 -45.82 -25.84
CA VAL A 252 21.01 -46.14 -26.56
C VAL A 252 22.13 -46.53 -25.59
N ARG A 253 22.29 -45.79 -24.48
CA ARG A 253 23.29 -46.12 -23.44
C ARG A 253 23.05 -47.50 -22.85
N GLU A 254 21.80 -47.83 -22.54
CA GLU A 254 21.43 -49.15 -22.01
C GLU A 254 21.76 -50.28 -23.01
N LYS A 255 21.40 -50.10 -24.28
CA LYS A 255 21.74 -51.07 -25.35
C LYS A 255 23.25 -51.27 -25.51
N ILE A 256 24.03 -50.18 -25.45
CA ILE A 256 25.50 -50.25 -25.52
C ILE A 256 26.06 -50.97 -24.29
N ALA A 257 25.56 -50.66 -23.09
CA ALA A 257 25.99 -51.30 -21.85
C ALA A 257 25.67 -52.79 -21.84
N ALA A 258 24.45 -53.18 -22.25
CA ALA A 258 24.04 -54.59 -22.37
C ALA A 258 24.92 -55.35 -23.38
N ARG A 259 25.23 -54.74 -24.54
CA ARG A 259 26.15 -55.32 -25.52
C ARG A 259 27.56 -55.50 -24.95
N ALA A 260 28.10 -54.47 -24.29
CA ALA A 260 29.43 -54.54 -23.69
C ALA A 260 29.50 -55.62 -22.60
N PHE A 261 28.48 -55.69 -21.75
CA PHE A 261 28.33 -56.73 -20.73
C PHE A 261 28.27 -58.13 -21.35
N ALA A 262 27.44 -58.34 -22.37
CA ALA A 262 27.35 -59.63 -23.06
C ALA A 262 28.69 -60.05 -23.68
N LEU A 263 29.41 -59.13 -24.33
CA LEU A 263 30.72 -59.43 -24.91
C LEU A 263 31.75 -59.82 -23.85
N GLN A 264 31.81 -59.09 -22.74
CA GLN A 264 32.73 -59.39 -21.64
C GLN A 264 32.36 -60.69 -20.90
N TYR A 265 31.07 -61.00 -20.78
CA TYR A 265 30.60 -62.25 -20.20
C TYR A 265 30.93 -63.44 -21.12
N LEU A 266 30.63 -63.33 -22.42
CA LEU A 266 30.91 -64.36 -23.41
C LEU A 266 32.41 -64.63 -23.57
N SER A 267 33.25 -63.59 -23.53
CA SER A 267 34.70 -63.75 -23.64
C SER A 267 35.29 -64.61 -22.52
N ASN A 268 34.67 -64.59 -21.33
CA ASN A 268 35.11 -65.39 -20.18
C ASN A 268 34.40 -66.75 -20.14
N LEU A 269 33.11 -66.79 -20.50
CA LEU A 269 32.31 -68.01 -20.47
C LEU A 269 32.80 -69.04 -21.50
N VAL A 270 33.09 -68.60 -22.74
CA VAL A 270 33.49 -69.52 -23.82
C VAL A 270 34.73 -70.32 -23.42
N PRO A 271 35.89 -69.71 -23.06
CA PRO A 271 37.05 -70.48 -22.61
C PRO A 271 36.80 -71.34 -21.36
N SER A 272 35.97 -70.86 -20.42
CA SER A 272 35.65 -71.61 -19.20
C SER A 272 34.80 -72.85 -19.48
N VAL A 273 33.82 -72.78 -20.39
CA VAL A 273 32.98 -73.91 -20.77
C VAL A 273 33.78 -74.89 -21.63
N PHE A 274 34.57 -74.39 -22.58
CA PHE A 274 35.45 -75.24 -23.38
C PHE A 274 36.47 -75.99 -22.51
N SER A 275 37.13 -75.31 -21.56
CA SER A 275 38.06 -75.98 -20.63
C SER A 275 37.34 -76.99 -19.73
N SER A 276 36.14 -76.69 -19.24
CA SER A 276 35.32 -77.64 -18.46
C SER A 276 34.91 -78.88 -19.26
N LEU A 277 34.48 -78.72 -20.51
CA LEU A 277 34.13 -79.82 -21.42
C LEU A 277 35.35 -80.66 -21.79
N LEU A 278 36.50 -80.01 -22.04
CA LEU A 278 37.76 -80.68 -22.33
C LEU A 278 38.22 -81.49 -21.11
N ASN A 279 38.18 -80.93 -19.91
CA ASN A 279 38.52 -81.61 -18.66
C ASN A 279 37.57 -82.79 -18.35
N LYS A 280 36.30 -82.70 -18.77
CA LYS A 280 35.33 -83.80 -18.67
C LYS A 280 35.48 -84.87 -19.76
N GLY A 281 36.42 -84.70 -20.69
CA GLY A 281 36.70 -85.66 -21.76
C GLY A 281 35.66 -85.68 -22.88
N PHE A 282 34.84 -84.64 -23.03
CA PHE A 282 33.88 -84.55 -24.14
C PHE A 282 34.56 -84.27 -25.49
N PHE A 283 35.68 -83.55 -25.46
CA PHE A 283 36.55 -83.38 -26.63
C PHE A 283 37.66 -84.42 -26.58
N TYR A 284 37.63 -85.37 -27.50
CA TYR A 284 38.65 -86.40 -27.67
C TYR A 284 39.22 -86.29 -29.09
N ASP A 285 40.48 -86.67 -29.24
CA ASP A 285 41.08 -86.80 -30.56
C ASP A 285 40.58 -88.11 -31.19
N ASN A 286 39.87 -87.98 -32.31
CA ASN A 286 39.32 -89.12 -33.05
C ASN A 286 40.41 -90.12 -33.43
N VAL A 287 41.64 -89.64 -33.72
CA VAL A 287 42.76 -90.50 -34.08
C VAL A 287 43.23 -91.31 -32.87
N HIS A 288 43.37 -90.67 -31.70
CA HIS A 288 43.73 -91.38 -30.48
C HIS A 288 42.68 -92.42 -30.10
N ARG A 289 41.39 -92.09 -30.21
CA ARG A 289 40.30 -93.02 -29.90
C ARG A 289 40.20 -94.16 -30.91
N GLU A 290 40.41 -93.90 -32.20
CA GLU A 290 40.47 -94.95 -33.23
C GLU A 290 41.65 -95.89 -33.00
N ILE A 291 42.81 -95.37 -32.56
CA ILE A 291 43.94 -96.19 -32.16
C ILE A 291 43.57 -97.07 -30.96
N GLU A 292 42.93 -96.51 -29.93
CA GLU A 292 42.52 -97.25 -28.73
C GLU A 292 41.44 -98.30 -29.00
N GLU A 293 40.42 -97.96 -29.81
CA GLU A 293 39.27 -98.83 -30.07
C GLU A 293 39.52 -99.86 -31.18
N GLN A 294 40.32 -99.55 -32.21
CA GLN A 294 40.50 -100.42 -33.38
C GLN A 294 41.92 -100.97 -33.49
N PHE A 295 42.94 -100.10 -33.38
CA PHE A 295 44.33 -100.52 -33.63
C PHE A 295 44.92 -101.35 -32.50
N LEU A 296 44.77 -100.94 -31.23
CA LEU A 296 45.30 -101.68 -30.09
C LEU A 296 44.68 -103.09 -29.99
N PRO A 297 43.35 -103.28 -30.11
CA PRO A 297 42.76 -104.62 -30.14
C PRO A 297 43.23 -105.45 -31.33
N TYR A 298 43.40 -104.82 -32.50
CA TYR A 298 43.94 -105.51 -33.68
C TYR A 298 45.38 -106.00 -33.46
N VAL A 299 46.25 -105.17 -32.90
CA VAL A 299 47.64 -105.55 -32.59
C VAL A 299 47.68 -106.62 -31.50
N MET A 300 46.93 -106.45 -30.41
CA MET A 300 46.87 -107.42 -29.32
C MET A 300 46.33 -108.78 -29.80
N GLY A 301 45.27 -108.79 -30.62
CA GLY A 301 44.75 -110.03 -31.21
C GLY A 301 45.73 -110.71 -32.18
N ASN A 302 46.57 -109.95 -32.89
CA ASN A 302 47.65 -110.52 -33.70
C ASN A 302 48.81 -111.07 -32.87
N VAL A 303 49.11 -110.43 -31.73
CA VAL A 303 50.09 -110.94 -30.75
C VAL A 303 49.59 -112.22 -30.12
N GLU A 304 48.33 -112.28 -29.70
CA GLU A 304 47.68 -113.50 -29.19
C GLU A 304 47.76 -114.64 -30.20
N LYS A 305 47.37 -114.42 -31.47
CA LYS A 305 47.50 -115.43 -32.54
C LYS A 305 48.94 -115.92 -32.74
N LYS A 306 49.94 -115.03 -32.62
CA LYS A 306 51.36 -115.42 -32.69
C LYS A 306 51.79 -116.21 -31.47
N MET A 307 51.32 -115.86 -30.27
CA MET A 307 51.57 -116.63 -29.05
C MET A 307 50.91 -118.00 -29.11
N GLU A 308 49.66 -118.11 -29.57
CA GLU A 308 48.97 -119.38 -29.81
C GLU A 308 49.75 -120.25 -30.81
N LYS A 309 50.19 -119.68 -31.94
CA LYS A 309 51.04 -120.41 -32.90
C LYS A 309 52.37 -120.86 -32.28
N ARG A 310 52.97 -120.06 -31.40
CA ARG A 310 54.21 -120.41 -30.71
C ARG A 310 54.00 -121.49 -29.65
N ILE A 311 52.89 -121.44 -28.91
CA ILE A 311 52.48 -122.46 -27.94
C ILE A 311 52.18 -123.75 -28.68
N LEU A 312 51.41 -123.70 -29.77
CA LEU A 312 51.14 -124.84 -30.64
C LEU A 312 52.44 -125.42 -31.23
N GLY A 313 53.36 -124.56 -31.70
CA GLY A 313 54.68 -124.96 -32.15
C GLY A 313 55.48 -125.67 -31.07
N ARG A 314 55.45 -125.17 -29.83
CA ARG A 314 56.05 -125.83 -28.66
C ARG A 314 55.42 -127.19 -28.37
N ILE A 315 54.09 -127.28 -28.36
CA ILE A 315 53.35 -128.54 -28.16
C ILE A 315 53.76 -129.55 -29.24
N VAL A 316 53.82 -129.14 -30.52
CA VAL A 316 54.24 -130.01 -31.62
C VAL A 316 55.71 -130.45 -31.48
N THR A 317 56.62 -129.55 -31.10
CA THR A 317 58.02 -129.94 -30.84
C THR A 317 58.15 -130.87 -29.65
N ASP A 318 57.38 -130.64 -28.58
CA ASP A 318 57.36 -131.50 -27.40
C ASP A 318 56.84 -132.90 -27.79
N CYS A 319 55.77 -132.98 -28.59
CA CYS A 319 55.27 -134.25 -29.16
C CYS A 319 56.31 -134.96 -30.05
N LEU A 320 57.06 -134.23 -30.89
CA LEU A 320 58.11 -134.81 -31.75
C LEU A 320 59.31 -135.31 -30.93
N THR A 321 59.71 -134.60 -29.88
CA THR A 321 60.79 -135.06 -28.98
C THR A 321 60.38 -136.25 -28.12
N ALA A 322 59.11 -136.34 -27.71
CA ALA A 322 58.55 -137.51 -27.02
C ALA A 322 58.41 -138.72 -27.96
N GLY A 323 58.12 -138.51 -29.25
CA GLY A 323 58.05 -139.58 -30.27
C GLY A 323 59.40 -140.20 -30.63
N ASN A 324 60.52 -139.50 -30.41
CA ASN A 324 61.88 -139.96 -30.69
C ASN A 324 62.55 -140.72 -29.52
N GLN A 325 61.83 -141.03 -28.43
CA GLN A 325 62.34 -141.85 -27.32
C GLN A 325 61.79 -143.30 -27.29
N LEU A 326 61.17 -143.77 -28.38
CA LEU A 326 60.64 -145.14 -28.52
C LEU A 326 61.24 -145.89 -29.73
N SER A 327 62.50 -145.65 -30.05
CA SER A 327 63.26 -146.42 -31.05
C SER A 327 64.58 -146.90 -30.49
#